data_AF-A0A945UJD3-F1
#
_entry.id   AF-A0A945UJD3-F1
#
_cell.length_a   1.000
_cell.length_b   1.000
_cell.length_c   1.000
_cell.angle_alpha   90.00
_cell.angle_beta   90.00
_cell.angle_gamma   90.00
#
_symmetry.space_group_name_H-M   'P 1'
#
loop_
_entity.id
_entity.type
_entity.pdbx_description
1 polymer ?
#
loop_
_entity_poly.entity_id
_entity_poly.type
_entity_poly.pdbx_seq_one_letter_code
_entity_poly.pdbx_strand_id
1 'polypeptide(L)'
;MAGPEQPTEQQTSARAFVARAFVAWAQAQAVALSIPRQDDNYDDLGFLPAVIGHKRVVAVGESAHYLHEWNRWRARLFKYLVLEHGFTTFVLESGLVEGRLVHDYVAGADHDWDDVAAAINNVWGVWAEINELIRWMREWNQNPDRPRELRFYGMDGTGNWAHARYAYRAVHDFALGVDQVLADDIARDFEGAVAEVTLETRTEISPAKFRDLIGAASLIVSRIEQARIAYTAASSHDDYDWGLRCGQIMRDVFLTLGQTEADFEIGLRQFWNVRDVSMAESLRWIREREGTDAGMVLGAHNTHLQLHPVRTQKATSMGSYFASRFGREDILFIGTTSERSVKGEPPRPDSNQAAYAEIKPDCYFLDLRAAPKSGLVADWLAVERPDRTNLRYQPVCAGAAWDCLLFHRTLSTGTVERPGYLHSPPAEDAPDDLERFSGRYIIHGFLAAVNTLDVFCKDGTLYTDGQDDTSGEVFPPYKVPLHFCQDGRFRWTVWPSILEFHPGKDGVTVSVATPGGALYLGKRIGDAVGG
;
A
#
# COMPACT_ATOMS: atom_id res chain seq x y z
N MET A 1 -30.81 -12.78 -13.36
CA MET A 1 -29.81 -13.86 -13.43
C MET A 1 -30.04 -14.79 -12.24
N ALA A 2 -30.14 -16.09 -12.48
CA ALA A 2 -30.23 -17.07 -11.39
C ALA A 2 -29.02 -16.91 -10.48
N GLY A 3 -29.24 -16.80 -9.16
CA GLY A 3 -28.15 -16.86 -8.19
C GLY A 3 -27.40 -18.20 -8.32
N PRO A 4 -26.14 -18.29 -7.86
CA PRO A 4 -25.38 -19.53 -7.95
C PRO A 4 -26.16 -20.66 -7.26
N GLU A 5 -26.39 -21.76 -7.96
CA GLU A 5 -27.00 -22.96 -7.40
C GLU A 5 -26.22 -23.41 -6.16
N GLN A 6 -26.93 -23.72 -5.08
CA GLN A 6 -26.29 -24.27 -3.89
C GLN A 6 -25.72 -25.66 -4.20
N PRO A 7 -24.49 -25.96 -3.77
CA PRO A 7 -23.87 -27.25 -4.03
C PRO A 7 -24.65 -28.38 -3.35
N THR A 8 -24.72 -29.53 -4.02
CA THR A 8 -25.38 -30.72 -3.47
C THR A 8 -24.62 -31.27 -2.27
N GLU A 9 -25.28 -32.05 -1.41
CA GLU A 9 -24.68 -32.64 -0.21
C GLU A 9 -23.43 -33.50 -0.51
N GLN A 10 -23.43 -34.21 -1.65
CA GLN A 10 -22.26 -34.94 -2.15
C GLN A 10 -21.10 -34.01 -2.55
N GLN A 11 -21.38 -32.87 -3.18
CA GLN A 11 -20.35 -31.88 -3.54
C GLN A 11 -19.75 -31.23 -2.29
N THR A 12 -20.56 -30.96 -1.27
CA THR A 12 -20.12 -30.43 0.02
C THR A 12 -19.21 -31.43 0.75
N SER A 13 -19.59 -32.70 0.79
CA SER A 13 -18.77 -33.78 1.39
C SER A 13 -17.44 -33.98 0.68
N ALA A 14 -17.43 -33.96 -0.66
CA ALA A 14 -16.22 -34.06 -1.46
C ALA A 14 -15.28 -32.85 -1.24
N ARG A 15 -15.80 -31.63 -1.19
CA ARG A 15 -15.01 -30.42 -0.90
C ARG A 15 -14.37 -30.47 0.49
N ALA A 16 -15.12 -30.92 1.50
CA ALA A 16 -14.61 -31.09 2.86
C ALA A 16 -13.52 -32.17 2.96
N PHE A 17 -13.57 -33.21 2.11
CA PHE A 17 -12.54 -34.24 2.04
C PHE A 17 -11.24 -33.69 1.41
N VAL A 18 -11.34 -32.95 0.31
CA VAL A 18 -10.20 -32.31 -0.36
C VAL A 18 -9.53 -31.27 0.56
N ALA A 19 -10.32 -30.47 1.28
CA ALA A 19 -9.79 -29.52 2.27
C ALA A 19 -9.01 -30.21 3.40
N ARG A 20 -9.50 -31.32 3.94
CA ARG A 20 -8.79 -32.11 4.96
C ARG A 20 -7.45 -32.63 4.47
N ALA A 21 -7.34 -33.03 3.20
CA ALA A 21 -6.07 -33.46 2.62
C ALA A 21 -5.05 -32.31 2.55
N PHE A 22 -5.48 -31.11 2.14
CA PHE A 22 -4.64 -29.92 2.17
C PHE A 22 -4.20 -29.57 3.60
N VAL A 23 -5.14 -29.50 4.56
CA VAL A 23 -4.84 -29.17 5.96
C VAL A 23 -3.84 -30.17 6.56
N ALA A 24 -4.02 -31.47 6.34
CA ALA A 24 -3.12 -32.50 6.85
C ALA A 24 -1.69 -32.37 6.26
N TRP A 25 -1.59 -32.11 4.95
CA TRP A 25 -0.30 -31.84 4.32
C TRP A 25 0.34 -30.56 4.87
N ALA A 26 -0.40 -29.47 4.90
CA ALA A 26 0.09 -28.17 5.34
C ALA A 26 0.51 -28.20 6.82
N GLN A 27 -0.22 -28.90 7.68
CA GLN A 27 0.14 -29.14 9.08
C GLN A 27 1.49 -29.83 9.25
N ALA A 28 1.88 -30.72 8.32
CA ALA A 28 3.16 -31.40 8.35
C ALA A 28 4.31 -30.59 7.73
N GLN A 29 4.00 -29.57 6.91
CA GLN A 29 4.98 -28.72 6.22
C GLN A 29 5.16 -27.34 6.87
N ALA A 30 4.18 -26.88 7.64
CA ALA A 30 4.21 -25.56 8.25
C ALA A 30 5.38 -25.43 9.23
N VAL A 31 6.16 -24.36 9.07
CA VAL A 31 7.23 -24.01 9.99
C VAL A 31 6.66 -23.06 11.03
N ALA A 32 6.76 -23.46 12.30
CA ALA A 32 6.34 -22.64 13.42
C ALA A 32 7.18 -21.36 13.51
N LEU A 33 6.50 -20.24 13.70
CA LEU A 33 7.14 -18.94 13.88
C LEU A 33 6.72 -18.31 15.20
N SER A 34 7.63 -17.54 15.76
CA SER A 34 7.32 -16.61 16.83
C SER A 34 6.54 -15.43 16.25
N ILE A 35 5.52 -14.98 16.99
CA ILE A 35 4.85 -13.71 16.69
C ILE A 35 5.90 -12.60 16.84
N PRO A 36 6.16 -11.80 15.79
CA PRO A 36 7.18 -10.75 15.84
C PRO A 36 6.97 -9.78 16.99
N ARG A 37 8.07 -9.37 17.62
CA ARG A 37 8.15 -8.39 18.71
C ARG A 37 9.23 -7.36 18.40
N GLN A 38 9.36 -6.36 19.26
CA GLN A 38 10.36 -5.31 19.08
C GLN A 38 11.80 -5.81 19.33
N ASP A 39 11.97 -6.81 20.20
CA ASP A 39 13.24 -7.40 20.65
C ASP A 39 13.54 -8.75 19.98
N ASP A 40 13.18 -8.88 18.70
CA ASP A 40 13.26 -10.16 17.99
C ASP A 40 14.67 -10.77 17.97
N ASN A 41 14.75 -12.06 18.28
CA ASN A 41 15.80 -12.94 17.79
C ASN A 41 15.38 -13.55 16.45
N TYR A 42 16.32 -14.20 15.75
CA TYR A 42 16.10 -14.75 14.41
C TYR A 42 16.24 -16.28 14.34
N ASP A 43 16.21 -16.96 15.49
CA ASP A 43 16.50 -18.39 15.60
C ASP A 43 15.47 -19.26 14.86
N ASP A 44 14.22 -18.79 14.78
CA ASP A 44 13.13 -19.45 14.06
C ASP A 44 13.13 -19.18 12.55
N LEU A 45 14.04 -18.34 12.03
CA LEU A 45 14.13 -17.97 10.61
C LEU A 45 15.18 -18.78 9.83
N GLY A 46 15.88 -19.72 10.48
CA GLY A 46 16.98 -20.50 9.86
C GLY A 46 16.58 -21.35 8.65
N PHE A 47 15.28 -21.57 8.41
CA PHE A 47 14.77 -22.28 7.22
C PHE A 47 14.67 -21.38 5.98
N LEU A 48 14.56 -20.05 6.15
CA LEU A 48 14.35 -19.10 5.06
C LEU A 48 15.41 -19.16 3.95
N PRO A 49 16.71 -19.36 4.22
CA PRO A 49 17.72 -19.36 3.16
C PRO A 49 17.48 -20.47 2.13
N ALA A 50 17.01 -21.64 2.58
CA ALA A 50 16.65 -22.74 1.70
C ALA A 50 15.40 -22.44 0.88
N VAL A 51 14.42 -21.75 1.46
CA VAL A 51 13.17 -21.33 0.78
C VAL A 51 13.45 -20.24 -0.26
N ILE A 52 14.27 -19.25 0.07
CA ILE A 52 14.64 -18.14 -0.81
C ILE A 52 15.53 -18.67 -1.95
N GLY A 53 16.50 -19.51 -1.63
CA GLY A 53 17.45 -20.05 -2.61
C GLY A 53 18.32 -18.95 -3.22
N HIS A 54 18.33 -18.85 -4.54
CA HIS A 54 19.12 -17.83 -5.27
C HIS A 54 18.39 -16.51 -5.49
N LYS A 55 17.13 -16.40 -5.04
CA LYS A 55 16.29 -15.24 -5.28
C LYS A 55 16.82 -14.03 -4.54
N ARG A 56 16.85 -12.88 -5.22
CA ARG A 56 17.27 -11.59 -4.67
C ARG A 56 16.10 -10.67 -4.35
N VAL A 57 14.86 -11.03 -4.68
CA VAL A 57 13.69 -10.24 -4.26
C VAL A 57 12.76 -11.11 -3.40
N VAL A 58 12.43 -10.64 -2.20
CA VAL A 58 11.45 -11.25 -1.30
C VAL A 58 10.28 -10.28 -1.13
N ALA A 59 9.17 -10.56 -1.81
CA ALA A 59 7.96 -9.75 -1.78
C ALA A 59 6.99 -10.26 -0.72
N VAL A 60 6.70 -9.43 0.27
CA VAL A 60 5.90 -9.72 1.46
C VAL A 60 4.60 -8.92 1.43
N GLY A 61 3.50 -9.65 1.28
CA GLY A 61 2.16 -9.13 1.27
C GLY A 61 1.69 -8.51 2.58
N GLU A 62 0.49 -7.96 2.56
CA GLU A 62 -0.36 -7.77 3.74
C GLU A 62 -1.81 -8.07 3.36
N SER A 63 -2.55 -8.72 4.24
CA SER A 63 -3.96 -9.06 4.00
C SER A 63 -4.90 -7.86 4.14
N ALA A 64 -4.46 -6.86 4.88
CA ALA A 64 -5.06 -5.54 5.03
C ALA A 64 -3.97 -4.57 5.47
N HIS A 65 -4.14 -3.29 5.16
CA HIS A 65 -3.24 -2.27 5.65
C HIS A 65 -3.38 -2.04 7.17
N TYR A 66 -2.40 -1.37 7.78
CA TYR A 66 -2.42 -0.86 9.16
C TYR A 66 -2.36 -1.93 10.25
N LEU A 67 -1.80 -3.08 9.91
CA LEU A 67 -1.67 -4.20 10.84
C LEU A 67 -0.26 -4.28 11.40
N HIS A 68 -0.17 -4.36 12.72
CA HIS A 68 1.09 -4.45 13.45
C HIS A 68 1.96 -5.60 12.93
N GLU A 69 1.35 -6.78 12.75
CA GLU A 69 2.06 -8.01 12.43
C GLU A 69 2.74 -7.95 11.05
N TRP A 70 2.08 -7.37 10.05
CA TRP A 70 2.63 -7.31 8.69
C TRP A 70 3.78 -6.30 8.59
N ASN A 71 3.66 -5.15 9.26
CA ASN A 71 4.76 -4.19 9.35
C ASN A 71 5.96 -4.78 10.10
N ARG A 72 5.72 -5.46 11.24
CA ARG A 72 6.78 -6.14 11.98
C ARG A 72 7.43 -7.25 11.16
N TRP A 73 6.67 -8.04 10.42
CA TRP A 73 7.22 -9.09 9.58
C TRP A 73 8.13 -8.56 8.47
N ARG A 74 7.72 -7.50 7.77
CA ARG A 74 8.55 -6.83 6.76
C ARG A 74 9.88 -6.34 7.36
N ALA A 75 9.83 -5.68 8.51
CA ALA A 75 11.03 -5.21 9.22
C ALA A 75 11.90 -6.37 9.72
N ARG A 76 11.32 -7.39 10.35
CA ARG A 76 12.01 -8.56 10.89
C ARG A 76 12.73 -9.35 9.81
N LEU A 77 12.03 -9.65 8.70
CA LEU A 77 12.61 -10.36 7.56
C LEU A 77 13.74 -9.56 6.92
N PHE A 78 13.56 -8.25 6.74
CA PHE A 78 14.60 -7.42 6.16
C PHE A 78 15.84 -7.36 7.06
N LYS A 79 15.70 -7.09 8.36
CA LYS A 79 16.82 -7.08 9.31
C LYS A 79 17.58 -8.42 9.31
N TYR A 80 16.86 -9.55 9.34
CA TYR A 80 17.47 -10.88 9.24
C TYR A 80 18.26 -11.08 7.94
N LEU A 81 17.66 -10.75 6.80
CA LEU A 81 18.29 -10.93 5.49
C LEU A 81 19.48 -9.98 5.26
N VAL A 82 19.47 -8.80 5.86
CA VAL A 82 20.62 -7.89 5.90
C VAL A 82 21.76 -8.51 6.70
N LEU A 83 21.47 -8.97 7.91
CA LEU A 83 22.46 -9.51 8.84
C LEU A 83 23.12 -10.79 8.32
N GLU A 84 22.33 -11.69 7.73
CA GLU A 84 22.77 -13.06 7.45
C GLU A 84 22.95 -13.36 5.95
N HIS A 85 22.29 -12.60 5.05
CA HIS A 85 22.18 -12.97 3.62
C HIS A 85 22.54 -11.85 2.64
N GLY A 86 23.05 -10.72 3.14
CA GLY A 86 23.57 -9.62 2.32
C GLY A 86 22.51 -8.86 1.51
N PHE A 87 21.25 -8.89 1.94
CA PHE A 87 20.22 -7.99 1.41
C PHE A 87 20.54 -6.55 1.82
N THR A 88 20.17 -5.59 0.98
CA THR A 88 20.54 -4.17 1.15
C THR A 88 19.39 -3.21 0.93
N THR A 89 18.32 -3.63 0.26
CA THR A 89 17.28 -2.70 -0.20
C THR A 89 15.93 -3.03 0.41
N PHE A 90 15.31 -2.04 1.04
CA PHE A 90 13.91 -2.12 1.47
C PHE A 90 13.04 -1.28 0.54
N VAL A 91 12.02 -1.90 -0.03
CA VAL A 91 11.08 -1.25 -0.96
C VAL A 91 9.68 -1.34 -0.36
N LEU A 92 8.96 -0.23 -0.33
CA LEU A 92 7.62 -0.15 0.24
C LEU A 92 6.61 0.38 -0.78
N GLU A 93 5.35 -0.02 -0.66
CA GLU A 93 4.19 0.55 -1.37
C GLU A 93 3.88 1.99 -0.90
N SER A 94 4.90 2.84 -0.87
CA SER A 94 4.84 4.29 -0.75
C SER A 94 5.33 4.93 -2.05
N GLY A 95 5.04 6.21 -2.27
CA GLY A 95 5.44 6.96 -3.46
C GLY A 95 6.96 6.97 -3.63
N LEU A 96 7.40 6.62 -4.84
CA LEU A 96 8.80 6.64 -5.22
C LEU A 96 9.31 8.09 -5.19
N VAL A 97 8.53 9.04 -5.72
CA VAL A 97 8.94 10.45 -5.83
C VAL A 97 9.30 11.05 -4.47
N GLU A 98 8.38 11.01 -3.50
CA GLU A 98 8.65 11.49 -2.14
C GLU A 98 9.64 10.59 -1.39
N GLY A 99 9.67 9.30 -1.74
CA GLY A 99 10.63 8.32 -1.22
C GLY A 99 12.10 8.70 -1.43
N ARG A 100 12.42 9.63 -2.34
CA ARG A 100 13.79 10.20 -2.45
C ARG A 100 14.26 10.86 -1.16
N LEU A 101 13.39 11.59 -0.46
CA LEU A 101 13.74 12.23 0.82
C LEU A 101 14.10 11.18 1.88
N VAL A 102 13.36 10.08 1.91
CA VAL A 102 13.63 8.94 2.83
C VAL A 102 14.91 8.20 2.41
N HIS A 103 15.13 8.03 1.11
CA HIS A 103 16.36 7.46 0.55
C HIS A 103 17.59 8.25 0.99
N ASP A 104 17.55 9.58 0.87
CA ASP A 104 18.65 10.47 1.23
C ASP A 104 18.85 10.52 2.75
N TYR A 105 17.77 10.50 3.54
CA TYR A 105 17.85 10.36 5.00
C TYR A 105 18.52 9.04 5.41
N VAL A 106 18.18 7.92 4.78
CA VAL A 106 18.86 6.64 5.05
C VAL A 106 20.34 6.70 4.66
N ALA A 107 20.69 7.42 3.59
CA ALA A 107 22.06 7.62 3.14
C ALA A 107 22.87 8.61 3.99
N GLY A 108 22.26 9.28 4.99
CA GLY A 108 22.94 10.14 5.94
C GLY A 108 22.63 11.64 5.83
N ALA A 109 21.78 12.06 4.88
CA ALA A 109 21.35 13.46 4.77
C ALA A 109 20.65 13.94 6.06
N ASP A 110 20.89 15.18 6.45
CA ASP A 110 20.32 15.77 7.67
C ASP A 110 18.93 16.35 7.37
N HIS A 111 17.94 15.47 7.29
CA HIS A 111 16.53 15.84 7.16
C HIS A 111 15.81 15.72 8.50
N ASP A 112 14.88 16.66 8.76
CA ASP A 112 14.01 16.58 9.92
C ASP A 112 13.14 15.31 9.85
N TRP A 113 12.97 14.65 10.99
CA TRP A 113 12.25 13.39 11.04
C TRP A 113 10.78 13.53 10.63
N ASP A 114 10.13 14.66 10.95
CA ASP A 114 8.72 14.85 10.59
C ASP A 114 8.54 14.93 9.07
N ASP A 115 9.50 15.55 8.36
CA ASP A 115 9.51 15.59 6.89
C ASP A 115 9.77 14.18 6.30
N VAL A 116 10.69 13.43 6.91
CA VAL A 116 10.96 12.03 6.53
C VAL A 116 9.72 11.17 6.70
N ALA A 117 9.08 11.23 7.87
CA ALA A 117 7.86 10.50 8.16
C ALA A 117 6.72 10.89 7.21
N ALA A 118 6.56 12.18 6.88
CA ALA A 118 5.56 12.63 5.92
C ALA A 118 5.81 12.13 4.48
N ALA A 119 7.09 11.96 4.11
CA ALA A 119 7.49 11.46 2.79
C ALA A 119 7.24 9.95 2.60
N ILE A 120 7.13 9.18 3.70
CA ILE A 120 6.64 7.79 3.65
C ILE A 120 5.09 7.85 3.56
N ASN A 121 4.59 8.20 2.37
CA ASN A 121 3.18 8.49 2.11
C ASN A 121 2.26 7.24 2.20
N ASN A 122 1.03 7.29 1.70
CA ASN A 122 0.01 6.24 1.91
C ASN A 122 -0.22 5.90 3.40
N VAL A 123 0.02 6.90 4.27
CA VAL A 123 -0.08 6.76 5.74
C VAL A 123 0.96 5.81 6.33
N TRP A 124 2.01 5.44 5.59
CA TRP A 124 3.03 4.51 6.07
C TRP A 124 3.93 5.07 7.18
N GLY A 125 4.33 6.35 7.09
CA GLY A 125 5.30 6.98 7.99
C GLY A 125 4.78 7.33 9.38
N VAL A 126 3.56 6.91 9.70
CA VAL A 126 3.01 7.02 11.06
C VAL A 126 3.10 5.70 11.82
N TRP A 127 3.44 4.60 11.15
CA TRP A 127 3.56 3.30 11.79
C TRP A 127 4.93 3.20 12.44
N ALA A 128 4.94 3.08 13.77
CA ALA A 128 6.15 3.03 14.56
C ALA A 128 7.08 1.90 14.09
N GLU A 129 6.51 0.80 13.58
CA GLU A 129 7.25 -0.35 13.05
C GLU A 129 8.06 0.00 11.79
N ILE A 130 7.50 0.81 10.89
CA ILE A 130 8.20 1.29 9.70
C ILE A 130 9.21 2.36 10.07
N ASN A 131 8.83 3.29 10.95
CA ASN A 131 9.70 4.36 11.43
C ASN A 131 10.95 3.84 12.13
N GLU A 132 10.79 2.85 13.01
CA GLU A 132 11.88 2.13 13.66
C GLU A 132 12.81 1.48 12.63
N LEU A 133 12.25 0.88 11.57
CA LEU A 133 13.06 0.28 10.51
C LEU A 133 13.89 1.34 9.76
N ILE A 134 13.30 2.47 9.38
CA ILE A 134 14.00 3.54 8.66
C ILE A 134 15.13 4.13 9.51
N ARG A 135 14.88 4.38 10.80
CA ARG A 135 15.94 4.84 11.74
C ARG A 135 17.05 3.80 11.88
N TRP A 136 16.70 2.51 12.03
CA TRP A 136 17.68 1.43 12.07
C TRP A 136 18.53 1.35 10.79
N MET A 137 17.93 1.58 9.62
CA MET A 137 18.67 1.61 8.35
C MET A 137 19.68 2.77 8.32
N ARG A 138 19.32 3.95 8.82
CA ARG A 138 20.25 5.08 8.96
C ARG A 138 21.36 4.77 9.96
N GLU A 139 21.04 4.22 11.13
CA GLU A 139 22.03 3.82 12.14
C GLU A 139 23.01 2.77 11.60
N TRP A 140 22.51 1.82 10.79
CA TRP A 140 23.36 0.86 10.10
C TRP A 140 24.36 1.57 9.18
N ASN A 141 23.90 2.50 8.34
CA ASN A 141 24.75 3.21 7.39
C ASN A 141 25.76 4.16 8.05
N GLN A 142 25.49 4.64 9.28
CA GLN A 142 26.42 5.47 10.03
C GLN A 142 27.61 4.68 10.59
N ASN A 143 27.53 3.35 10.66
CA ASN A 143 28.62 2.53 11.14
C ASN A 143 29.58 2.16 9.98
N PRO A 144 30.83 2.68 9.97
CA PRO A 144 31.78 2.48 8.88
C PRO A 144 32.28 1.03 8.76
N ASP A 145 32.07 0.20 9.78
CA ASP A 145 32.44 -1.22 9.77
C ASP A 145 31.40 -2.09 9.05
N ARG A 146 30.26 -1.50 8.63
CA ARG A 146 29.23 -2.27 7.91
C ARG A 146 29.64 -2.50 6.46
N PRO A 147 29.49 -3.74 5.96
CA PRO A 147 30.04 -4.13 4.68
C PRO A 147 29.31 -3.53 3.47
N ARG A 148 28.04 -3.14 3.65
CA ARG A 148 27.18 -2.58 2.59
C ARG A 148 26.20 -1.59 3.19
N GLU A 149 25.97 -0.51 2.45
CA GLU A 149 24.95 0.47 2.79
C GLU A 149 23.56 -0.07 2.44
N LEU A 150 22.59 0.29 3.27
CA LEU A 150 21.18 0.01 3.06
C LEU A 150 20.52 1.14 2.29
N ARG A 151 19.53 0.79 1.48
CA ARG A 151 18.74 1.73 0.66
C ARG A 151 17.26 1.55 0.91
N PHE A 152 16.56 2.67 1.03
CA PHE A 152 15.10 2.71 1.03
C PHE A 152 14.59 3.21 -0.32
N TYR A 153 13.45 2.67 -0.75
CA TYR A 153 12.67 3.18 -1.87
C TYR A 153 11.17 3.04 -1.60
N GLY A 154 10.40 4.04 -2.02
CA GLY A 154 9.01 3.80 -2.42
C GLY A 154 8.96 3.15 -3.80
N MET A 155 7.89 2.46 -4.16
CA MET A 155 7.68 1.98 -5.53
C MET A 155 6.38 2.46 -6.17
N ASP A 156 5.47 3.01 -5.38
CA ASP A 156 4.25 3.63 -5.90
C ASP A 156 4.58 4.93 -6.63
N GLY A 157 3.61 5.57 -7.25
CA GLY A 157 3.85 6.83 -7.99
C GLY A 157 4.20 8.01 -7.09
N THR A 158 3.23 8.90 -6.91
CA THR A 158 3.33 10.13 -6.13
C THR A 158 2.08 10.30 -5.29
N GLY A 159 2.25 10.80 -4.07
CA GLY A 159 1.20 11.01 -3.09
C GLY A 159 0.45 9.73 -2.76
N ASN A 160 -0.81 9.89 -2.35
CA ASN A 160 -1.75 8.79 -2.10
C ASN A 160 -2.28 8.11 -3.39
N TRP A 161 -1.40 8.03 -4.40
CA TRP A 161 -1.73 7.86 -5.81
C TRP A 161 -2.72 8.95 -6.33
N ALA A 162 -2.80 9.18 -7.64
CA ALA A 162 -3.72 10.17 -8.26
C ALA A 162 -3.47 11.67 -7.99
N HIS A 163 -2.26 12.08 -7.57
CA HIS A 163 -1.84 13.49 -7.58
C HIS A 163 -0.54 13.68 -8.35
N ALA A 164 -0.54 14.51 -9.39
CA ALA A 164 0.65 14.77 -10.21
C ALA A 164 1.60 15.82 -9.59
N ARG A 165 1.18 16.54 -8.54
CA ARG A 165 1.90 17.70 -7.98
C ARG A 165 3.32 17.39 -7.51
N TYR A 166 3.56 16.22 -6.89
CA TYR A 166 4.91 15.89 -6.38
C TYR A 166 5.84 15.51 -7.54
N ALA A 167 5.36 14.70 -8.49
CA ALA A 167 6.13 14.40 -9.69
C ALA A 167 6.40 15.65 -10.54
N TYR A 168 5.43 16.57 -10.66
CA TYR A 168 5.61 17.87 -11.30
C TYR A 168 6.74 18.67 -10.64
N ARG A 169 6.70 18.84 -9.31
CA ARG A 169 7.75 19.56 -8.59
C ARG A 169 9.11 18.90 -8.81
N ALA A 170 9.20 17.59 -8.64
CA ALA A 170 10.46 16.87 -8.83
C ALA A 170 11.04 17.01 -10.25
N VAL A 171 10.22 16.88 -11.31
CA VAL A 171 10.70 17.02 -12.69
C VAL A 171 11.00 18.48 -13.06
N HIS A 172 10.24 19.44 -12.52
CA HIS A 172 10.46 20.87 -12.71
C HIS A 172 11.75 21.33 -12.02
N ASP A 173 11.99 20.91 -10.76
CA ASP A 173 13.19 21.24 -10.00
C ASP A 173 14.44 20.64 -10.64
N PHE A 174 14.35 19.40 -11.13
CA PHE A 174 15.40 18.80 -11.96
C PHE A 174 15.68 19.65 -13.19
N ALA A 175 14.64 20.03 -13.95
CA ALA A 175 14.79 20.85 -15.15
C ALA A 175 15.40 22.23 -14.87
N LEU A 176 15.04 22.89 -13.77
CA LEU A 176 15.67 24.15 -13.32
C LEU A 176 17.19 24.00 -13.14
N GLY A 177 17.65 22.83 -12.72
CA GLY A 177 19.07 22.52 -12.56
C GLY A 177 19.82 22.26 -13.87
N VAL A 178 19.13 21.89 -14.96
CA VAL A 178 19.79 21.39 -16.19
C VAL A 178 19.42 22.09 -17.50
N ASP A 179 18.19 22.59 -17.65
CA ASP A 179 17.68 23.26 -18.86
C ASP A 179 16.50 24.18 -18.51
N GLN A 180 16.76 25.49 -18.47
CA GLN A 180 15.73 26.50 -18.17
C GLN A 180 14.58 26.50 -19.18
N VAL A 181 14.83 26.20 -20.47
CA VAL A 181 13.76 26.17 -21.48
C VAL A 181 12.83 25.00 -21.21
N LEU A 182 13.37 23.84 -20.82
CA LEU A 182 12.56 22.71 -20.37
C LEU A 182 11.76 23.06 -19.09
N ALA A 183 12.37 23.75 -18.13
CA ALA A 183 11.68 24.16 -16.91
C ALA A 183 10.50 25.10 -17.21
N ASP A 184 10.70 26.11 -18.06
CA ASP A 184 9.67 27.06 -18.49
C ASP A 184 8.51 26.34 -19.21
N ASP A 185 8.83 25.34 -20.04
CA ASP A 185 7.82 24.52 -20.72
C ASP A 185 7.03 23.66 -19.72
N ILE A 186 7.70 23.04 -18.74
CA ILE A 186 7.05 22.26 -17.68
C ILE A 186 6.11 23.14 -16.86
N ALA A 187 6.56 24.32 -16.41
CA ALA A 187 5.74 25.23 -15.63
C ALA A 187 4.49 25.67 -16.40
N ARG A 188 4.67 26.11 -17.65
CA ARG A 188 3.56 26.54 -18.52
C ARG A 188 2.51 25.46 -18.71
N ASP A 189 2.94 24.22 -18.95
CA ASP A 189 2.03 23.14 -19.35
C ASP A 189 1.36 22.48 -18.13
N PHE A 190 1.99 22.50 -16.94
CA PHE A 190 1.58 21.69 -15.80
C PHE A 190 1.24 22.44 -14.51
N GLU A 191 1.78 23.63 -14.24
CA GLU A 191 1.65 24.28 -12.91
C GLU A 191 0.18 24.47 -12.49
N GLY A 192 -0.64 25.00 -13.40
CA GLY A 192 -2.10 25.10 -13.18
C GLY A 192 -2.80 23.75 -13.23
N ALA A 193 -2.39 22.87 -14.14
CA ALA A 193 -3.06 21.59 -14.36
C ALA A 193 -2.95 20.64 -13.16
N VAL A 194 -1.81 20.62 -12.45
CA VAL A 194 -1.64 19.75 -11.27
C VAL A 194 -2.45 20.20 -10.05
N ALA A 195 -2.91 21.46 -10.03
CA ALA A 195 -3.86 21.96 -9.03
C ALA A 195 -5.31 21.63 -9.43
N GLU A 196 -5.64 21.72 -10.72
CA GLU A 196 -7.00 21.51 -11.24
C GLU A 196 -7.37 20.02 -11.37
N VAL A 197 -6.44 19.17 -11.80
CA VAL A 197 -6.69 17.78 -12.18
C VAL A 197 -6.39 16.85 -11.00
N THR A 198 -7.45 16.42 -10.32
CA THR A 198 -7.39 15.51 -9.17
C THR A 198 -8.32 14.31 -9.38
N LEU A 199 -8.28 13.34 -8.48
CA LEU A 199 -9.22 12.22 -8.48
C LEU A 199 -10.68 12.68 -8.37
N GLU A 200 -10.96 13.77 -7.65
CA GLU A 200 -12.30 14.34 -7.46
C GLU A 200 -12.80 15.04 -8.74
N THR A 201 -11.96 15.90 -9.32
CA THR A 201 -12.34 16.75 -10.46
C THR A 201 -12.19 16.04 -11.81
N ARG A 202 -11.56 14.86 -11.87
CA ARG A 202 -11.24 14.19 -13.14
C ARG A 202 -12.42 13.99 -14.09
N THR A 203 -13.63 13.81 -13.57
CA THR A 203 -14.85 13.61 -14.38
C THR A 203 -15.33 14.90 -15.04
N GLU A 204 -14.87 16.05 -14.55
CA GLU A 204 -15.14 17.38 -15.10
C GLU A 204 -14.11 17.77 -16.17
N ILE A 205 -12.97 17.07 -16.21
CA ILE A 205 -11.89 17.32 -17.16
C ILE A 205 -12.20 16.63 -18.50
N SER A 206 -12.11 17.39 -19.59
CA SER A 206 -12.40 16.85 -20.91
C SER A 206 -11.37 15.78 -21.34
N PRO A 207 -11.78 14.76 -22.12
CA PRO A 207 -10.83 13.79 -22.69
C PRO A 207 -9.74 14.43 -23.57
N ALA A 208 -10.03 15.59 -24.19
CA ALA A 208 -9.03 16.33 -24.97
C ALA A 208 -7.93 16.89 -24.07
N LYS A 209 -8.30 17.54 -22.95
CA LYS A 209 -7.34 18.06 -21.97
C LYS A 209 -6.44 16.94 -21.42
N PHE A 210 -6.99 15.75 -21.12
CA PHE A 210 -6.16 14.61 -20.71
C PHE A 210 -5.19 14.16 -21.80
N ARG A 211 -5.62 14.07 -23.06
CA ARG A 211 -4.70 13.75 -24.18
C ARG A 211 -3.57 14.77 -24.31
N ASP A 212 -3.88 16.05 -24.14
CA ASP A 212 -2.89 17.13 -24.21
C ASP A 212 -1.86 16.99 -23.06
N LEU A 213 -2.33 16.77 -21.82
CA LEU A 213 -1.45 16.58 -20.65
C LEU A 213 -0.57 15.33 -20.78
N ILE A 214 -1.13 14.21 -21.23
CA ILE A 214 -0.38 12.96 -21.47
C ILE A 214 0.64 13.15 -22.59
N GLY A 215 0.27 13.85 -23.66
CA GLY A 215 1.15 14.18 -24.77
C GLY A 215 2.32 15.08 -24.34
N ALA A 216 2.04 16.14 -23.60
CA ALA A 216 3.04 17.05 -23.05
C ALA A 216 3.99 16.31 -22.08
N ALA A 217 3.46 15.45 -21.20
CA ALA A 217 4.29 14.68 -20.26
C ALA A 217 5.19 13.69 -21.01
N SER A 218 4.68 13.07 -22.08
CA SER A 218 5.45 12.18 -22.95
C SER A 218 6.55 12.92 -23.72
N LEU A 219 6.30 14.16 -24.13
CA LEU A 219 7.29 15.03 -24.76
C LEU A 219 8.42 15.39 -23.79
N ILE A 220 8.11 15.72 -22.54
CA ILE A 220 9.11 15.99 -21.50
C ILE A 220 10.00 14.77 -21.27
N VAL A 221 9.41 13.59 -21.07
CA VAL A 221 10.17 12.34 -20.93
C VAL A 221 11.10 12.14 -22.12
N SER A 222 10.61 12.32 -23.34
CA SER A 222 11.40 12.18 -24.56
C SER A 222 12.55 13.19 -24.65
N ARG A 223 12.35 14.43 -24.19
CA ARG A 223 13.40 15.47 -24.15
C ARG A 223 14.48 15.14 -23.12
N ILE A 224 14.09 14.70 -21.92
CA ILE A 224 15.03 14.27 -20.88
C ILE A 224 15.85 13.07 -21.36
N GLU A 225 15.24 12.11 -22.05
CA GLU A 225 15.97 10.97 -22.62
C GLU A 225 16.96 11.37 -23.72
N GLN A 226 16.55 12.22 -24.67
CA GLN A 226 17.42 12.70 -25.76
C GLN A 226 18.63 13.48 -25.23
N ALA A 227 18.45 14.20 -24.13
CA ALA A 227 19.49 15.00 -23.50
C ALA A 227 20.31 14.24 -22.46
N ARG A 228 20.18 12.90 -22.34
CA ARG A 228 20.83 12.07 -21.30
C ARG A 228 22.27 12.46 -20.99
N ILE A 229 23.11 12.53 -22.02
CA ILE A 229 24.54 12.84 -21.87
C ILE A 229 24.73 14.25 -21.28
N ALA A 230 24.01 15.24 -21.81
CA ALA A 230 24.12 16.63 -21.37
C ALA A 230 23.58 16.82 -19.95
N TYR A 231 22.40 16.26 -19.64
CA TYR A 231 21.78 16.42 -18.33
C TYR A 231 22.50 15.66 -17.24
N THR A 232 23.04 14.46 -17.54
CA THR A 232 23.92 13.74 -16.60
C THR A 232 25.17 14.55 -16.29
N ALA A 233 25.78 15.21 -17.29
CA ALA A 233 26.96 16.04 -17.10
C ALA A 233 26.67 17.35 -16.35
N ALA A 234 25.47 17.91 -16.51
CA ALA A 234 25.03 19.12 -15.83
C ALA A 234 24.52 18.88 -14.39
N SER A 235 24.19 17.63 -14.05
CA SER A 235 23.74 17.21 -12.72
C SER A 235 24.60 16.05 -12.20
N SER A 236 24.02 14.85 -12.09
CA SER A 236 24.70 13.60 -11.80
C SER A 236 23.96 12.45 -12.48
N HIS A 237 24.56 11.25 -12.53
CA HIS A 237 23.85 10.05 -13.01
C HIS A 237 22.62 9.76 -12.15
N ASP A 238 22.74 10.01 -10.85
CA ASP A 238 21.68 9.76 -9.88
C ASP A 238 20.51 10.73 -10.05
N ASP A 239 20.79 12.04 -10.06
CA ASP A 239 19.77 13.07 -10.22
C ASP A 239 19.07 12.97 -11.58
N TYR A 240 19.82 12.62 -12.63
CA TYR A 240 19.26 12.34 -13.95
C TYR A 240 18.26 11.17 -13.92
N ASP A 241 18.65 10.03 -13.33
CA ASP A 241 17.80 8.84 -13.29
C ASP A 241 16.52 9.09 -12.47
N TRP A 242 16.63 9.80 -11.35
CA TRP A 242 15.48 10.25 -10.56
C TRP A 242 14.58 11.21 -11.33
N GLY A 243 15.15 12.23 -11.97
CA GLY A 243 14.41 13.21 -12.77
C GLY A 243 13.63 12.55 -13.92
N LEU A 244 14.27 11.62 -14.64
CA LEU A 244 13.62 10.85 -15.71
C LEU A 244 12.49 9.99 -15.15
N ARG A 245 12.71 9.26 -14.05
CA ARG A 245 11.68 8.40 -13.45
C ARG A 245 10.49 9.22 -12.96
N CYS A 246 10.72 10.39 -12.35
CA CYS A 246 9.65 11.31 -11.93
C CYS A 246 8.82 11.79 -13.12
N GLY A 247 9.45 12.14 -14.25
CA GLY A 247 8.74 12.51 -15.48
C GLY A 247 7.85 11.37 -16.03
N GLN A 248 8.33 10.13 -15.98
CA GLN A 248 7.54 8.95 -16.36
C GLN A 248 6.35 8.74 -15.43
N ILE A 249 6.55 8.86 -14.12
CA ILE A 249 5.45 8.76 -13.13
C ILE A 249 4.43 9.86 -13.34
N MET A 250 4.84 11.10 -13.61
CA MET A 250 3.93 12.21 -13.90
C MET A 250 3.00 11.87 -15.08
N ARG A 251 3.57 11.34 -16.18
CA ARG A 251 2.79 10.85 -17.33
C ARG A 251 1.82 9.75 -16.93
N ASP A 252 2.27 8.77 -16.15
CA ASP A 252 1.45 7.63 -15.73
C ASP A 252 0.28 8.05 -14.83
N VAL A 253 0.49 9.06 -13.96
CA VAL A 253 -0.59 9.65 -13.15
C VAL A 253 -1.64 10.34 -14.01
N PHE A 254 -1.25 11.16 -15.00
CA PHE A 254 -2.22 11.75 -15.92
C PHE A 254 -2.94 10.69 -16.77
N LEU A 255 -2.22 9.66 -17.22
CA LEU A 255 -2.81 8.53 -17.93
C LEU A 255 -3.88 7.85 -17.07
N THR A 256 -3.59 7.63 -15.80
CA THR A 256 -4.51 7.05 -14.81
C THR A 256 -5.73 7.95 -14.58
N LEU A 257 -5.52 9.23 -14.30
CA LEU A 257 -6.59 10.20 -14.05
C LEU A 257 -7.51 10.37 -15.26
N GLY A 258 -6.96 10.29 -16.47
CA GLY A 258 -7.68 10.40 -17.73
C GLY A 258 -8.47 9.15 -18.13
N GLN A 259 -8.31 8.02 -17.43
CA GLN A 259 -9.16 6.83 -17.64
C GLN A 259 -10.56 7.10 -17.06
N THR A 260 -11.47 7.69 -17.82
CA THR A 260 -12.88 7.85 -17.45
C THR A 260 -13.75 6.81 -18.15
N GLU A 261 -14.76 6.28 -17.45
CA GLU A 261 -15.72 5.34 -18.02
C GLU A 261 -16.81 6.08 -18.79
N ALA A 262 -17.05 5.72 -20.05
CA ALA A 262 -18.38 5.89 -20.63
C ALA A 262 -19.20 4.59 -20.58
N ASP A 263 -18.57 3.43 -20.42
CA ASP A 263 -19.26 2.12 -20.37
C ASP A 263 -18.70 1.23 -19.25
N PHE A 264 -19.59 0.87 -18.32
CA PHE A 264 -19.35 -0.02 -17.19
C PHE A 264 -19.00 -1.48 -17.60
N GLU A 265 -18.93 -1.81 -18.90
CA GLU A 265 -18.50 -3.15 -19.37
C GLU A 265 -16.98 -3.35 -19.28
N ILE A 266 -16.18 -2.27 -19.37
CA ILE A 266 -14.69 -2.30 -19.28
C ILE A 266 -14.16 -1.48 -18.09
N GLY A 267 -15.04 -0.81 -17.35
CA GLY A 267 -14.78 0.15 -16.26
C GLY A 267 -13.75 -0.18 -15.17
N LEU A 268 -13.17 0.85 -14.52
CA LEU A 268 -12.18 0.93 -13.41
C LEU A 268 -10.92 0.06 -13.54
N ARG A 269 -10.93 -0.93 -14.44
CA ARG A 269 -9.85 -1.83 -14.85
C ARG A 269 -8.60 -1.06 -15.24
N GLN A 270 -8.76 0.00 -16.03
CA GLN A 270 -7.64 0.76 -16.58
C GLN A 270 -6.93 1.60 -15.53
N PHE A 271 -7.64 2.09 -14.51
CA PHE A 271 -7.03 2.86 -13.42
C PHE A 271 -6.00 2.02 -12.66
N TRP A 272 -6.43 0.86 -12.16
CA TRP A 272 -5.58 -0.03 -11.36
C TRP A 272 -4.43 -0.63 -12.17
N ASN A 273 -4.66 -0.94 -13.45
CA ASN A 273 -3.60 -1.45 -14.32
C ASN A 273 -2.47 -0.44 -14.52
N VAL A 274 -2.76 0.85 -14.70
CA VAL A 274 -1.69 1.85 -14.90
C VAL A 274 -0.86 2.01 -13.61
N ARG A 275 -1.50 1.98 -12.44
CA ARG A 275 -0.81 2.00 -11.14
C ARG A 275 0.16 0.84 -10.98
N ASP A 276 -0.35 -0.37 -11.10
CA ASP A 276 0.43 -1.58 -10.85
C ASP A 276 1.53 -1.78 -11.91
N VAL A 277 1.30 -1.34 -13.15
CA VAL A 277 2.35 -1.30 -14.18
C VAL A 277 3.43 -0.28 -13.81
N SER A 278 3.04 0.93 -13.37
CA SER A 278 4.02 1.93 -12.96
C SER A 278 4.82 1.48 -11.73
N MET A 279 4.19 0.79 -10.77
CA MET A 279 4.90 0.17 -9.64
C MET A 279 5.87 -0.93 -10.08
N ALA A 280 5.49 -1.78 -11.04
CA ALA A 280 6.39 -2.79 -11.59
C ALA A 280 7.61 -2.17 -12.29
N GLU A 281 7.40 -1.08 -13.04
CA GLU A 281 8.47 -0.31 -13.67
C GLU A 281 9.37 0.38 -12.65
N SER A 282 8.81 0.90 -11.55
CA SER A 282 9.59 1.41 -10.41
C SER A 282 10.47 0.31 -9.81
N LEU A 283 9.93 -0.89 -9.56
CA LEU A 283 10.72 -2.02 -9.05
C LEU A 283 11.83 -2.43 -10.03
N ARG A 284 11.55 -2.47 -11.34
CA ARG A 284 12.59 -2.71 -12.35
C ARG A 284 13.68 -1.64 -12.28
N TRP A 285 13.29 -0.35 -12.24
CA TRP A 285 14.22 0.78 -12.17
C TRP A 285 15.10 0.69 -10.91
N ILE A 286 14.54 0.34 -9.75
CA ILE A 286 15.30 0.11 -8.50
C ILE A 286 16.32 -1.03 -8.70
N ARG A 287 15.91 -2.16 -9.30
CA ARG A 287 16.81 -3.30 -9.56
C ARG A 287 17.95 -2.97 -10.52
N GLU A 288 17.71 -2.14 -11.52
CA GLU A 288 18.75 -1.67 -12.44
C GLU A 288 19.75 -0.76 -11.73
N ARG A 289 19.26 0.13 -10.85
CA ARG A 289 20.11 1.07 -10.08
C ARG A 289 20.97 0.35 -9.05
N GLU A 290 20.40 -0.59 -8.30
CA GLU A 290 21.11 -1.33 -7.25
C GLU A 290 21.94 -2.51 -7.78
N GLY A 291 21.63 -2.96 -8.99
CA GLY A 291 22.24 -4.14 -9.60
C GLY A 291 21.52 -5.44 -9.23
N THR A 292 21.64 -6.45 -10.09
CA THR A 292 20.92 -7.73 -9.96
C THR A 292 21.35 -8.59 -8.77
N ASP A 293 22.51 -8.29 -8.17
CA ASP A 293 23.02 -8.99 -6.98
C ASP A 293 22.51 -8.39 -5.66
N ALA A 294 21.88 -7.20 -5.70
CA ALA A 294 21.32 -6.55 -4.53
C ALA A 294 20.07 -7.30 -4.04
N GLY A 295 20.10 -7.78 -2.80
CA GLY A 295 18.95 -8.40 -2.16
C GLY A 295 17.94 -7.34 -1.71
N MET A 296 16.67 -7.54 -2.05
CA MET A 296 15.56 -6.62 -1.77
C MET A 296 14.44 -7.30 -0.98
N VAL A 297 13.96 -6.65 0.07
CA VAL A 297 12.65 -6.98 0.67
C VAL A 297 11.65 -5.94 0.22
N LEU A 298 10.56 -6.41 -0.34
CA LEU A 298 9.49 -5.59 -0.89
C LEU A 298 8.22 -5.77 -0.07
N GLY A 299 7.63 -4.69 0.44
CA GLY A 299 6.36 -4.69 1.16
C GLY A 299 5.23 -4.01 0.38
N ALA A 300 4.11 -4.71 0.17
CA ALA A 300 2.89 -4.15 -0.42
C ALA A 300 1.65 -4.97 -0.08
N HIS A 301 0.46 -4.44 -0.38
CA HIS A 301 -0.79 -5.17 -0.26
C HIS A 301 -0.81 -6.45 -1.10
N ASN A 302 -1.49 -7.48 -0.59
CA ASN A 302 -1.65 -8.75 -1.28
C ASN A 302 -2.20 -8.57 -2.72
N THR A 303 -3.09 -7.60 -2.94
CA THR A 303 -3.66 -7.31 -4.28
C THR A 303 -2.60 -6.86 -5.29
N HIS A 304 -1.57 -6.15 -4.84
CA HIS A 304 -0.48 -5.70 -5.70
C HIS A 304 0.56 -6.80 -5.95
N LEU A 305 0.73 -7.75 -5.02
CA LEU A 305 1.76 -8.78 -5.15
C LEU A 305 1.28 -10.11 -5.75
N GLN A 306 0.00 -10.47 -5.58
CA GLN A 306 -0.47 -11.80 -5.95
C GLN A 306 -0.26 -12.10 -7.44
N LEU A 307 0.08 -13.33 -7.78
CA LEU A 307 0.28 -13.77 -9.17
C LEU A 307 -1.01 -14.24 -9.87
N HIS A 308 -2.13 -14.07 -9.19
CA HIS A 308 -3.46 -14.46 -9.65
C HIS A 308 -4.30 -13.21 -9.95
N PRO A 309 -5.19 -13.22 -10.95
CA PRO A 309 -5.99 -12.05 -11.29
C PRO A 309 -6.79 -11.49 -10.09
N VAL A 310 -6.70 -10.17 -9.89
CA VAL A 310 -7.47 -9.47 -8.84
C VAL A 310 -8.88 -9.23 -9.36
N ARG A 311 -9.80 -10.19 -9.14
CA ARG A 311 -11.11 -10.18 -9.79
C ARG A 311 -11.99 -9.00 -9.43
N THR A 312 -11.94 -8.52 -8.18
CA THR A 312 -12.77 -7.40 -7.72
C THR A 312 -12.36 -6.09 -8.40
N GLN A 313 -11.06 -5.86 -8.53
CA GLN A 313 -10.49 -4.71 -9.27
C GLN A 313 -10.49 -4.94 -10.79
N LYS A 314 -10.71 -6.19 -11.22
CA LYS A 314 -10.59 -6.64 -12.62
C LYS A 314 -9.23 -6.24 -13.23
N ALA A 315 -8.18 -6.22 -12.41
CA ALA A 315 -6.87 -5.66 -12.74
C ALA A 315 -5.78 -6.74 -12.79
N THR A 316 -4.70 -6.42 -13.50
CA THR A 316 -3.43 -7.14 -13.42
C THR A 316 -2.64 -6.54 -12.26
N SER A 317 -2.29 -7.37 -11.28
CA SER A 317 -1.44 -6.94 -10.18
C SER A 317 -0.01 -6.64 -10.65
N MET A 318 0.70 -5.82 -9.88
CA MET A 318 2.09 -5.49 -10.11
C MET A 318 2.94 -6.76 -10.13
N GLY A 319 2.70 -7.70 -9.20
CA GLY A 319 3.40 -8.98 -9.14
C GLY A 319 3.19 -9.83 -10.39
N SER A 320 1.94 -9.96 -10.87
CA SER A 320 1.65 -10.70 -12.11
C SER A 320 2.30 -10.05 -13.33
N TYR A 321 2.22 -8.72 -13.42
CA TYR A 321 2.83 -7.97 -14.52
C TYR A 321 4.35 -8.10 -14.51
N PHE A 322 4.98 -7.90 -13.36
CA PHE A 322 6.43 -8.00 -13.18
C PHE A 322 6.93 -9.40 -13.55
N ALA A 323 6.31 -10.45 -13.00
CA ALA A 323 6.67 -11.84 -13.28
C ALA A 323 6.54 -12.18 -14.78
N SER A 324 5.51 -11.68 -15.44
CA SER A 324 5.28 -11.90 -16.87
C SER A 324 6.25 -11.12 -17.77
N ARG A 325 6.54 -9.85 -17.41
CA ARG A 325 7.29 -8.92 -18.27
C ARG A 325 8.80 -8.97 -18.07
N PHE A 326 9.25 -9.16 -16.83
CA PHE A 326 10.65 -9.04 -16.41
C PHE A 326 11.24 -10.35 -15.86
N GLY A 327 10.41 -11.39 -15.71
CA GLY A 327 10.83 -12.70 -15.20
C GLY A 327 10.42 -12.95 -13.75
N ARG A 328 10.30 -14.23 -13.37
CA ARG A 328 9.83 -14.69 -12.03
C ARG A 328 10.92 -15.36 -11.21
N GLU A 329 11.96 -15.84 -11.86
CA GLU A 329 13.03 -16.67 -11.33
C GLU A 329 13.72 -16.05 -10.10
N ASP A 330 13.85 -14.73 -10.05
CA ASP A 330 14.59 -14.03 -8.99
C ASP A 330 13.71 -13.45 -7.86
N ILE A 331 12.38 -13.66 -7.90
CA ILE A 331 11.45 -13.12 -6.90
C ILE A 331 10.68 -14.24 -6.19
N LEU A 332 10.48 -14.07 -4.87
CA LEU A 332 9.66 -14.92 -4.01
C LEU A 332 8.43 -14.14 -3.57
N PHE A 333 7.22 -14.65 -3.83
CA PHE A 333 5.98 -14.01 -3.41
C PHE A 333 5.38 -14.67 -2.18
N ILE A 334 5.35 -13.94 -1.07
CA ILE A 334 4.79 -14.37 0.21
C ILE A 334 3.45 -13.67 0.41
N GLY A 335 2.36 -14.43 0.34
CA GLY A 335 1.03 -13.96 0.70
C GLY A 335 0.85 -14.02 2.21
N THR A 336 0.36 -12.95 2.82
CA THR A 336 0.07 -12.94 4.26
C THR A 336 -1.43 -13.11 4.50
N THR A 337 -1.83 -13.82 5.54
CA THR A 337 -3.25 -14.07 5.80
C THR A 337 -3.51 -14.35 7.27
N SER A 338 -4.77 -14.23 7.69
CA SER A 338 -5.15 -14.45 9.08
C SER A 338 -6.46 -15.21 9.25
N GLU A 339 -6.62 -15.89 10.40
CA GLU A 339 -7.92 -16.45 10.77
C GLU A 339 -8.92 -15.32 11.01
N ARG A 340 -8.64 -14.45 11.99
CA ARG A 340 -9.53 -13.37 12.39
C ARG A 340 -9.31 -12.13 11.54
N SER A 341 -10.40 -11.44 11.17
CA SER A 341 -10.28 -10.10 10.59
C SER A 341 -9.74 -9.13 11.64
N VAL A 342 -9.35 -7.93 11.24
CA VAL A 342 -8.98 -6.87 12.19
C VAL A 342 -10.14 -6.48 13.13
N LYS A 343 -11.39 -6.79 12.76
CA LYS A 343 -12.59 -6.66 13.61
C LYS A 343 -12.81 -7.87 14.55
N GLY A 344 -11.97 -8.90 14.48
CA GLY A 344 -12.11 -10.14 15.25
C GLY A 344 -13.08 -11.17 14.64
N GLU A 345 -13.57 -10.94 13.42
CA GLU A 345 -14.56 -11.82 12.81
C GLU A 345 -13.92 -13.14 12.33
N PRO A 346 -14.58 -14.29 12.54
CA PRO A 346 -14.09 -15.57 12.03
C PRO A 346 -14.03 -15.58 10.49
N PRO A 347 -13.23 -16.47 9.89
CA PRO A 347 -13.22 -16.63 8.44
C PRO A 347 -14.54 -17.26 7.98
N ARG A 348 -14.92 -17.00 6.72
CA ARG A 348 -16.04 -17.70 6.09
C ARG A 348 -15.72 -19.20 5.99
N PRO A 349 -16.65 -20.12 6.28
CA PRO A 349 -16.37 -21.56 6.23
C PRO A 349 -15.92 -22.08 4.86
N ASP A 350 -16.28 -21.40 3.77
CA ASP A 350 -15.90 -21.74 2.39
C ASP A 350 -14.62 -21.07 1.90
N SER A 351 -13.95 -20.30 2.76
CA SER A 351 -12.76 -19.52 2.40
C SER A 351 -11.45 -20.31 2.51
N ASN A 352 -10.41 -19.78 1.88
CA ASN A 352 -9.03 -20.23 2.10
C ASN A 352 -8.63 -20.10 3.58
N GLN A 353 -8.97 -18.98 4.23
CA GLN A 353 -8.67 -18.72 5.64
C GLN A 353 -9.26 -19.76 6.59
N ALA A 354 -10.43 -20.33 6.28
CA ALA A 354 -10.99 -21.39 7.12
C ALA A 354 -10.09 -22.63 7.16
N ALA A 355 -9.55 -23.05 6.01
CA ALA A 355 -8.58 -24.15 5.97
C ALA A 355 -7.25 -23.76 6.64
N TYR A 356 -6.78 -22.53 6.42
CA TYR A 356 -5.54 -22.05 7.04
C TYR A 356 -5.61 -22.01 8.57
N ALA A 357 -6.79 -21.70 9.13
CA ALA A 357 -7.01 -21.62 10.57
C ALA A 357 -6.96 -22.97 11.31
N GLU A 358 -7.19 -24.08 10.59
CA GLU A 358 -7.09 -25.43 11.15
C GLU A 358 -5.64 -25.87 11.39
N ILE A 359 -4.68 -25.22 10.72
CA ILE A 359 -3.25 -25.52 10.87
C ILE A 359 -2.74 -24.90 12.18
N LYS A 360 -2.02 -25.70 12.97
CA LYS A 360 -1.23 -25.27 14.12
C LYS A 360 0.23 -25.13 13.71
N PRO A 361 0.99 -24.16 14.21
CA PRO A 361 0.71 -23.24 15.34
C PRO A 361 -0.05 -21.96 14.94
N ASP A 362 -0.12 -20.98 15.86
CA ASP A 362 -0.88 -19.73 15.70
C ASP A 362 -0.21 -18.72 14.77
N CYS A 363 1.10 -18.87 14.54
CA CYS A 363 1.84 -18.14 13.53
C CYS A 363 2.79 -19.12 12.81
N TYR A 364 2.70 -19.21 11.48
CA TYR A 364 3.51 -20.14 10.71
C TYR A 364 3.84 -19.63 9.32
N PHE A 365 4.91 -20.18 8.76
CA PHE A 365 5.29 -20.08 7.37
C PHE A 365 4.96 -21.38 6.64
N LEU A 366 4.47 -21.29 5.41
CA LEU A 366 4.17 -22.45 4.57
C LEU A 366 4.69 -22.23 3.15
N ASP A 367 5.63 -23.06 2.70
CA ASP A 367 6.07 -23.06 1.31
C ASP A 367 5.10 -23.88 0.44
N LEU A 368 4.27 -23.19 -0.36
CA LEU A 368 3.29 -23.84 -1.23
C LEU A 368 3.95 -24.55 -2.41
N ARG A 369 5.18 -24.18 -2.78
CA ARG A 369 5.91 -24.80 -3.91
C ARG A 369 6.29 -26.24 -3.61
N ALA A 370 6.42 -26.60 -2.32
CA ALA A 370 6.68 -27.96 -1.85
C ALA A 370 5.46 -28.89 -1.96
N ALA A 371 4.27 -28.37 -2.29
CA ALA A 371 3.08 -29.18 -2.46
C ALA A 371 3.22 -30.21 -3.58
N PRO A 372 2.63 -31.42 -3.42
CA PRO A 372 2.50 -32.39 -4.50
C PRO A 372 1.91 -31.74 -5.75
N LYS A 373 2.41 -32.10 -6.93
CA LYS A 373 1.94 -31.54 -8.21
C LYS A 373 0.69 -32.22 -8.77
N SER A 374 0.19 -33.24 -8.08
CA SER A 374 -1.01 -34.01 -8.44
C SER A 374 -1.72 -34.54 -7.20
N GLY A 375 -3.01 -34.86 -7.34
CA GLY A 375 -3.85 -35.39 -6.27
C GLY A 375 -4.49 -34.30 -5.42
N LEU A 376 -5.11 -34.70 -4.30
CA LEU A 376 -6.05 -33.85 -3.56
C LEU A 376 -5.46 -32.51 -3.08
N VAL A 377 -4.17 -32.47 -2.71
CA VAL A 377 -3.51 -31.21 -2.29
C VAL A 377 -3.34 -30.27 -3.49
N ALA A 378 -2.91 -30.80 -4.64
CA ALA A 378 -2.81 -30.03 -5.89
C ALA A 378 -4.18 -29.54 -6.34
N ASP A 379 -5.19 -30.41 -6.28
CA ASP A 379 -6.58 -30.08 -6.62
C ASP A 379 -7.13 -29.01 -5.68
N TRP A 380 -6.78 -29.05 -4.39
CA TRP A 380 -7.17 -28.00 -3.45
C TRP A 380 -6.54 -26.66 -3.84
N LEU A 381 -5.24 -26.64 -4.10
CA LEU A 381 -4.46 -25.43 -4.42
C LEU A 381 -4.83 -24.80 -5.76
N ALA A 382 -5.39 -25.57 -6.69
CA ALA A 382 -5.79 -25.13 -8.03
C ALA A 382 -7.20 -24.52 -8.11
N VAL A 383 -7.94 -24.46 -6.99
CA VAL A 383 -9.33 -23.99 -6.95
C VAL A 383 -9.40 -22.59 -6.36
N GLU A 384 -10.12 -21.70 -7.05
CA GLU A 384 -10.50 -20.40 -6.50
C GLU A 384 -11.49 -20.55 -5.35
N ARG A 385 -11.19 -19.91 -4.23
CA ARG A 385 -12.09 -19.78 -3.08
C ARG A 385 -12.13 -18.33 -2.62
N PRO A 386 -13.18 -17.92 -1.88
CA PRO A 386 -13.14 -16.67 -1.14
C PRO A 386 -11.86 -16.58 -0.32
N ASP A 387 -11.14 -15.48 -0.48
CA ASP A 387 -9.96 -15.14 0.29
C ASP A 387 -10.13 -13.71 0.80
N ARG A 388 -9.96 -13.53 2.11
CA ARG A 388 -10.11 -12.22 2.75
C ARG A 388 -9.02 -11.28 2.30
N THR A 389 -9.43 -10.14 1.76
CA THR A 389 -8.60 -9.02 1.34
C THR A 389 -9.24 -7.76 1.90
N ASN A 390 -8.52 -7.06 2.77
CA ASN A 390 -9.09 -6.10 3.70
C ASN A 390 -10.23 -6.71 4.52
N LEU A 391 -11.43 -6.10 4.53
CA LEU A 391 -12.62 -6.70 5.15
C LEU A 391 -13.51 -7.48 4.17
N ARG A 392 -13.14 -7.52 2.89
CA ARG A 392 -13.93 -8.18 1.84
C ARG A 392 -13.35 -9.53 1.48
N TYR A 393 -14.11 -10.28 0.69
CA TYR A 393 -13.63 -11.51 0.09
C TYR A 393 -13.54 -11.36 -1.42
N GLN A 394 -12.46 -11.85 -1.99
CA GLN A 394 -12.33 -12.02 -3.43
C GLN A 394 -11.87 -13.45 -3.76
N PRO A 395 -12.20 -13.98 -4.94
CA PRO A 395 -11.76 -15.31 -5.32
C PRO A 395 -10.25 -15.33 -5.57
N VAL A 396 -9.53 -16.16 -4.82
CA VAL A 396 -8.08 -16.39 -4.99
C VAL A 396 -7.80 -17.88 -5.09
N CYS A 397 -6.99 -18.24 -6.09
CA CYS A 397 -6.41 -19.58 -6.23
C CYS A 397 -5.04 -19.58 -5.53
N ALA A 398 -4.98 -20.11 -4.30
CA ALA A 398 -3.79 -19.98 -3.44
C ALA A 398 -2.49 -20.49 -4.09
N GLY A 399 -2.55 -21.64 -4.77
CA GLY A 399 -1.36 -22.23 -5.42
C GLY A 399 -0.92 -21.51 -6.69
N ALA A 400 -1.77 -20.66 -7.27
CA ALA A 400 -1.42 -19.80 -8.40
C ALA A 400 -0.99 -18.39 -7.95
N ALA A 401 -1.55 -17.90 -6.84
CA ALA A 401 -1.33 -16.55 -6.33
C ALA A 401 0.01 -16.38 -5.61
N TRP A 402 0.47 -17.41 -4.89
CA TRP A 402 1.57 -17.29 -3.93
C TRP A 402 2.59 -18.42 -4.07
N ASP A 403 3.87 -18.08 -3.83
CA ASP A 403 4.91 -19.09 -3.63
C ASP A 403 4.86 -19.63 -2.19
N CYS A 404 4.65 -18.74 -1.23
CA CYS A 404 4.59 -19.07 0.18
C CYS A 404 3.47 -18.30 0.88
N LEU A 405 3.05 -18.81 2.05
CA LEU A 405 2.11 -18.14 2.94
C LEU A 405 2.74 -17.86 4.28
N LEU A 406 2.38 -16.70 4.84
CA LEU A 406 2.66 -16.33 6.22
C LEU A 406 1.33 -16.09 6.93
N PHE A 407 1.08 -16.87 7.98
CA PHE A 407 -0.21 -16.90 8.66
C PHE A 407 -0.11 -16.36 10.08
N HIS A 408 -1.19 -15.67 10.51
CA HIS A 408 -1.43 -15.30 11.91
C HIS A 408 -2.86 -15.66 12.34
N ARG A 409 -3.05 -16.18 13.55
CA ARG A 409 -4.40 -16.42 14.08
C ARG A 409 -5.15 -15.11 14.36
N THR A 410 -4.47 -14.16 14.99
CA THR A 410 -5.02 -12.86 15.37
C THR A 410 -4.16 -11.75 14.82
N LEU A 411 -4.79 -10.61 14.56
CA LEU A 411 -4.14 -9.38 14.13
C LEU A 411 -4.43 -8.28 15.12
N SER A 412 -3.54 -7.30 15.18
CA SER A 412 -3.70 -6.08 15.95
C SER A 412 -3.47 -4.86 15.08
N THR A 413 -4.05 -3.73 15.47
CA THR A 413 -3.78 -2.46 14.80
C THR A 413 -2.33 -2.04 15.04
N GLY A 414 -1.71 -1.48 14.01
CA GLY A 414 -0.34 -0.96 14.08
C GLY A 414 -0.18 0.11 15.17
N THR A 415 1.04 0.24 15.68
CA THR A 415 1.35 1.28 16.65
C THR A 415 1.57 2.60 15.91
N VAL A 416 0.81 3.64 16.26
CA VAL A 416 0.97 4.95 15.63
C VAL A 416 2.00 5.78 16.39
N GLU A 417 3.11 6.11 15.74
CA GLU A 417 4.01 7.19 16.11
C GLU A 417 3.58 8.45 15.33
N ARG A 418 2.91 9.38 16.02
CA ARG A 418 2.43 10.61 15.38
C ARG A 418 3.60 11.56 15.16
N PRO A 419 3.82 12.06 13.93
CA PRO A 419 4.75 13.16 13.71
C PRO A 419 4.31 14.44 14.43
N GLY A 420 5.26 15.32 14.75
CA GLY A 420 5.05 16.58 15.48
C GLY A 420 3.91 17.43 14.93
N TYR A 421 3.78 17.53 13.61
CA TYR A 421 2.71 18.29 12.96
C TYR A 421 1.29 17.72 13.19
N LEU A 422 1.17 16.45 13.59
CA LEU A 422 -0.11 15.84 14.00
C LEU A 422 -0.39 16.04 15.49
N HIS A 423 0.58 16.51 16.29
CA HIS A 423 0.37 16.74 17.71
C HIS A 423 -0.36 18.06 17.94
N SER A 424 -1.55 17.96 18.51
CA SER A 424 -2.15 19.03 19.30
C SER A 424 -2.72 18.39 20.56
N PRO A 425 -2.45 18.94 21.75
CA PRO A 425 -3.04 18.42 22.98
C PRO A 425 -4.57 18.53 22.92
N PRO A 426 -5.30 17.70 23.68
CA PRO A 426 -6.73 17.86 23.87
C PRO A 426 -7.05 19.28 24.34
N ALA A 427 -8.13 19.87 23.82
CA ALA A 427 -8.65 21.11 24.36
C ALA A 427 -9.20 20.86 25.78
N GLU A 428 -9.19 21.89 26.62
CA GLU A 428 -9.79 21.82 27.97
C GLU A 428 -11.31 21.63 27.88
N ASP A 429 -11.95 22.28 26.90
CA ASP A 429 -13.37 22.18 26.62
C ASP A 429 -13.63 21.78 25.16
N ALA A 430 -14.57 20.87 24.94
CA ALA A 430 -15.10 20.55 23.61
C ALA A 430 -16.23 21.51 23.23
N PRO A 431 -16.59 21.67 21.94
CA PRO A 431 -17.76 22.44 21.54
C PRO A 431 -19.04 21.98 22.26
N ASP A 432 -19.86 22.94 22.72
CA ASP A 432 -21.08 22.68 23.52
C ASP A 432 -22.12 21.77 22.83
N ASP A 433 -22.08 21.69 21.50
CA ASP A 433 -23.00 20.90 20.68
C ASP A 433 -22.20 20.01 19.71
N LEU A 434 -21.60 18.95 20.24
CA LEU A 434 -20.95 17.92 19.41
C LEU A 434 -21.98 17.12 18.59
N GLU A 435 -23.21 16.99 19.09
CA GLU A 435 -24.28 16.20 18.45
C GLU A 435 -24.59 16.72 17.04
N ARG A 436 -24.47 18.03 16.80
CA ARG A 436 -24.64 18.60 15.45
C ARG A 436 -23.72 17.98 14.40
N PHE A 437 -22.59 17.39 14.80
CA PHE A 437 -21.62 16.73 13.91
C PHE A 437 -21.97 15.27 13.61
N SER A 438 -22.90 14.67 14.35
CA SER A 438 -23.41 13.32 14.07
C SER A 438 -24.01 13.24 12.66
N GLY A 439 -23.72 12.15 11.96
CA GLY A 439 -24.21 11.89 10.60
C GLY A 439 -23.28 10.99 9.80
N ARG A 440 -23.77 10.56 8.64
CA ARG A 440 -23.01 9.82 7.64
C ARG A 440 -22.42 10.77 6.61
N TYR A 441 -21.12 10.67 6.36
CA TYR A 441 -20.39 11.47 5.39
C TYR A 441 -19.86 10.57 4.26
N ILE A 442 -19.96 11.03 3.01
CA ILE A 442 -19.20 10.45 1.90
C ILE A 442 -17.96 11.30 1.67
N ILE A 443 -16.78 10.67 1.69
CA ILE A 443 -15.48 11.29 1.44
C ILE A 443 -14.95 10.77 0.10
N HIS A 444 -14.63 11.68 -0.82
CA HIS A 444 -14.14 11.32 -2.16
C HIS A 444 -12.62 11.33 -2.24
N GLY A 445 -12.06 10.28 -2.82
CA GLY A 445 -10.65 10.20 -3.20
C GLY A 445 -9.66 9.88 -2.08
N PHE A 446 -10.13 9.79 -0.83
CA PHE A 446 -9.33 9.31 0.28
C PHE A 446 -8.83 7.88 -0.01
N LEU A 447 -7.51 7.68 -0.01
CA LEU A 447 -6.86 6.40 -0.40
C LEU A 447 -7.30 5.88 -1.78
N ALA A 448 -7.52 6.82 -2.70
CA ALA A 448 -8.00 6.54 -4.04
C ALA A 448 -9.39 5.85 -4.12
N ALA A 449 -10.22 5.99 -3.08
CA ALA A 449 -11.54 5.36 -3.00
C ALA A 449 -12.65 6.35 -2.60
N VAL A 450 -13.91 5.92 -2.76
CA VAL A 450 -15.07 6.59 -2.16
C VAL A 450 -15.36 5.93 -0.82
N ASN A 451 -15.21 6.70 0.26
CA ASN A 451 -15.27 6.23 1.64
C ASN A 451 -16.53 6.74 2.34
N THR A 452 -17.07 5.95 3.27
CA THR A 452 -18.13 6.40 4.18
C THR A 452 -17.54 6.60 5.58
N LEU A 453 -17.79 7.76 6.18
CA LEU A 453 -17.46 8.07 7.56
C LEU A 453 -18.75 8.28 8.35
N ASP A 454 -19.14 7.31 9.18
CA ASP A 454 -20.22 7.49 10.14
C ASP A 454 -19.66 8.15 11.41
N VAL A 455 -20.19 9.31 11.76
CA VAL A 455 -19.85 10.07 12.97
C VAL A 455 -21.06 10.07 13.90
N PHE A 456 -20.85 9.81 15.18
CA PHE A 456 -21.93 9.88 16.16
C PHE A 456 -21.38 10.32 17.52
N CYS A 457 -22.19 11.04 18.28
CA CYS A 457 -21.86 11.48 19.62
C CYS A 457 -22.36 10.46 20.65
N LYS A 458 -21.52 10.14 21.64
CA LYS A 458 -21.91 9.36 22.81
C LYS A 458 -21.20 9.91 24.04
N ASP A 459 -21.96 10.23 25.07
CA ASP A 459 -21.45 10.73 26.36
C ASP A 459 -20.49 11.94 26.20
N GLY A 460 -20.84 12.87 25.31
CA GLY A 460 -20.03 14.07 25.04
C GLY A 460 -18.73 13.82 24.28
N THR A 461 -18.58 12.65 23.65
CA THR A 461 -17.44 12.29 22.80
C THR A 461 -17.92 11.90 21.42
N LEU A 462 -17.30 12.45 20.38
CA LEU A 462 -17.53 11.98 19.01
C LEU A 462 -16.80 10.66 18.78
N TYR A 463 -17.48 9.75 18.12
CA TYR A 463 -16.92 8.49 17.65
C TYR A 463 -17.09 8.40 16.14
N THR A 464 -16.20 7.64 15.53
CA THR A 464 -16.33 7.22 14.14
C THR A 464 -16.40 5.71 14.08
N ASP A 465 -17.28 5.18 13.23
CA ASP A 465 -17.34 3.77 12.90
C ASP A 465 -17.19 3.65 11.38
N GLY A 466 -16.04 3.16 10.93
CA GLY A 466 -15.73 3.05 9.52
C GLY A 466 -16.65 2.03 8.86
N GLN A 467 -17.60 2.50 8.05
CA GLN A 467 -18.32 1.64 7.12
C GLN A 467 -17.66 1.69 5.76
N ASP A 468 -17.11 0.52 5.41
CA ASP A 468 -16.68 0.00 4.11
C ASP A 468 -16.70 0.98 2.93
N ASP A 469 -15.53 1.19 2.33
CA ASP A 469 -15.35 1.96 1.10
C ASP A 469 -15.48 1.06 -0.15
N THR A 470 -15.27 1.60 -1.35
CA THR A 470 -15.28 0.77 -2.57
C THR A 470 -14.11 -0.23 -2.65
N SER A 471 -13.02 -0.02 -1.91
CA SER A 471 -11.82 -0.86 -1.93
C SER A 471 -11.89 -2.05 -0.94
N GLY A 472 -12.81 -2.00 0.02
CA GLY A 472 -12.89 -2.96 1.12
C GLY A 472 -12.06 -2.58 2.34
N GLU A 473 -11.36 -1.44 2.29
CA GLU A 473 -10.61 -0.87 3.39
C GLU A 473 -11.57 -0.21 4.39
N VAL A 474 -11.18 -0.18 5.66
CA VAL A 474 -11.99 0.45 6.69
C VAL A 474 -11.17 1.40 7.54
N PHE A 475 -11.71 2.61 7.67
CA PHE A 475 -11.10 3.72 8.38
C PHE A 475 -12.04 4.37 9.38
N PRO A 476 -11.72 4.31 10.69
CA PRO A 476 -10.95 3.26 11.37
C PRO A 476 -11.73 1.93 11.47
N PRO A 477 -11.06 0.78 11.66
CA PRO A 477 -11.68 -0.56 11.61
C PRO A 477 -12.71 -0.86 12.72
N TYR A 478 -12.86 0.02 13.70
CA TYR A 478 -13.82 -0.09 14.78
C TYR A 478 -14.24 1.30 15.24
N LYS A 479 -15.19 1.35 16.18
CA LYS A 479 -15.56 2.55 16.91
C LYS A 479 -14.34 3.20 17.56
N VAL A 480 -13.86 4.32 17.01
CA VAL A 480 -12.72 5.08 17.52
C VAL A 480 -13.17 6.47 17.95
N PRO A 481 -12.76 6.93 19.15
CA PRO A 481 -13.06 8.28 19.59
C PRO A 481 -12.24 9.31 18.81
N LEU A 482 -12.91 10.41 18.49
CA LEU A 482 -12.34 11.65 18.00
C LEU A 482 -12.12 12.60 19.18
N HIS A 483 -10.90 13.10 19.32
CA HIS A 483 -10.53 14.08 20.32
C HIS A 483 -10.56 15.46 19.71
N PHE A 484 -11.23 16.40 20.38
CA PHE A 484 -11.12 17.82 20.04
C PHE A 484 -9.83 18.38 20.61
N CYS A 485 -9.04 19.04 19.77
CA CYS A 485 -7.71 19.52 20.12
C CYS A 485 -7.68 21.05 20.23
N GLN A 486 -6.66 21.57 20.93
CA GLN A 486 -6.48 23.02 21.17
C GLN A 486 -6.47 23.88 19.89
N ASP A 487 -6.08 23.30 18.75
CA ASP A 487 -6.08 23.99 17.45
C ASP A 487 -7.46 24.03 16.76
N GLY A 488 -8.53 23.60 17.46
CA GLY A 488 -9.89 23.64 16.94
C GLY A 488 -10.26 22.49 16.01
N ARG A 489 -9.39 21.47 15.91
CA ARG A 489 -9.54 20.34 14.97
C ARG A 489 -9.71 19.02 15.70
N PHE A 490 -10.28 18.04 15.02
CA PHE A 490 -10.50 16.70 15.56
C PHE A 490 -9.41 15.74 15.11
N ARG A 491 -9.02 14.82 16.00
CA ARG A 491 -8.04 13.77 15.70
C ARG A 491 -8.51 12.44 16.24
N TRP A 492 -8.34 11.38 15.47
CA TRP A 492 -8.56 10.02 15.96
C TRP A 492 -7.52 9.62 17.00
N THR A 493 -7.83 8.60 17.79
CA THR A 493 -6.86 7.99 18.72
C THR A 493 -5.84 7.10 18.01
N VAL A 494 -6.29 6.35 17.00
CA VAL A 494 -5.50 5.31 16.33
C VAL A 494 -5.29 5.58 14.83
N TRP A 495 -5.69 6.76 14.37
CA TRP A 495 -5.58 7.15 12.97
C TRP A 495 -4.96 8.54 12.83
N PRO A 496 -3.98 8.73 11.95
CA PRO A 496 -3.15 9.93 11.91
C PRO A 496 -3.70 11.02 10.98
N SER A 497 -5.01 11.08 10.78
CA SER A 497 -5.63 12.16 10.00
C SER A 497 -6.22 13.22 10.92
N ILE A 498 -6.35 14.43 10.39
CA ILE A 498 -6.97 15.58 11.07
C ILE A 498 -8.32 15.81 10.40
N LEU A 499 -9.39 15.88 11.19
CA LEU A 499 -10.71 16.26 10.69
C LEU A 499 -11.05 17.69 11.09
N GLU A 500 -11.73 18.35 10.19
CA GLU A 500 -12.41 19.61 10.47
C GLU A 500 -13.85 19.49 9.97
N PHE A 501 -14.80 19.84 10.83
CA PHE A 501 -16.20 19.95 10.46
C PHE A 501 -16.51 21.40 10.14
N HIS A 502 -17.14 21.63 8.99
CA HIS A 502 -17.46 22.96 8.47
C HIS A 502 -18.98 23.12 8.41
N PRO A 503 -19.62 23.75 9.42
CA PRO A 503 -21.03 24.06 9.38
C PRO A 503 -21.32 25.13 8.32
N GLY A 504 -22.24 24.84 7.41
CA GLY A 504 -22.70 25.75 6.36
C GLY A 504 -24.22 25.84 6.29
N LYS A 505 -24.73 26.66 5.36
CA LYS A 505 -26.18 26.84 5.15
C LYS A 505 -26.89 25.56 4.70
N ASP A 506 -26.19 24.71 3.97
CA ASP A 506 -26.73 23.47 3.38
C ASP A 506 -26.38 22.22 4.21
N GLY A 507 -25.92 22.40 5.45
CA GLY A 507 -25.53 21.32 6.35
C GLY A 507 -24.04 21.36 6.74
N VAL A 508 -23.56 20.27 7.32
CA VAL A 508 -22.16 20.13 7.76
C VAL A 508 -21.35 19.38 6.69
N THR A 509 -20.22 19.94 6.30
CA THR A 509 -19.20 19.22 5.52
C THR A 509 -18.03 18.83 6.42
N VAL A 510 -17.21 17.88 5.97
CA VAL A 510 -16.00 17.46 6.68
C VAL A 510 -14.82 17.55 5.75
N SER A 511 -13.66 17.97 6.26
CA SER A 511 -12.40 17.79 5.57
C SER A 511 -11.50 16.86 6.35
N VAL A 512 -10.81 15.95 5.64
CA VAL A 512 -9.84 15.02 6.21
C VAL A 512 -8.47 15.31 5.62
N ALA A 513 -7.55 15.78 6.45
CA ALA A 513 -6.15 15.96 6.07
C ALA A 513 -5.35 14.72 6.47
N THR A 514 -4.58 14.19 5.53
CA THR A 514 -3.66 13.07 5.77
C THR A 514 -2.25 13.54 6.10
N PRO A 515 -1.44 12.69 6.75
CA PRO A 515 -0.01 12.93 6.99
C PRO A 515 0.77 13.45 5.77
N GLY A 516 0.50 12.88 4.59
CA GLY A 516 1.14 13.26 3.33
C GLY A 516 0.63 14.57 2.71
N GLY A 517 -0.12 15.40 3.45
CA GLY A 517 -0.62 16.69 2.99
C GLY A 517 -1.76 16.63 1.98
N ALA A 518 -2.34 15.44 1.71
CA ALA A 518 -3.56 15.35 0.92
C ALA A 518 -4.77 15.75 1.77
N LEU A 519 -5.61 16.62 1.22
CA LEU A 519 -6.85 17.10 1.81
C LEU A 519 -8.02 16.51 1.02
N TYR A 520 -8.95 15.88 1.74
CA TYR A 520 -10.13 15.27 1.17
C TYR A 520 -11.37 15.94 1.73
N LEU A 521 -12.38 16.13 0.89
CA LEU A 521 -13.64 16.76 1.27
C LEU A 521 -14.74 15.71 1.32
N GLY A 522 -15.62 15.87 2.30
CA GLY A 522 -16.76 15.00 2.49
C GLY A 522 -18.03 15.77 2.78
N LYS A 523 -19.15 15.21 2.31
CA LYS A 523 -20.49 15.79 2.45
C LYS A 523 -21.35 14.86 3.29
N ARG A 524 -22.13 15.44 4.21
CA ARG A 524 -23.14 14.68 4.95
C ARG A 524 -24.27 14.24 4.01
N ILE A 525 -24.62 12.96 4.05
CA ILE A 525 -25.64 12.35 3.18
C ILE A 525 -26.84 11.80 3.95
N GLY A 526 -26.78 11.79 5.29
CA GLY A 526 -27.87 11.30 6.13
C GLY A 526 -27.41 11.05 7.56
N ASP A 527 -28.23 10.31 8.29
CA ASP A 527 -27.93 9.87 9.66
C ASP A 527 -26.84 8.79 9.66
N ALA A 528 -26.07 8.73 10.75
CA ALA A 528 -25.10 7.66 10.96
C ALA A 528 -25.83 6.30 11.08
N VAL A 529 -25.29 5.26 10.45
CA VAL A 529 -25.92 3.92 10.44
C VAL A 529 -25.35 2.99 11.52
N GLY A 530 -24.26 3.40 12.20
CA GLY A 530 -23.61 2.67 13.29
C GLY A 530 -23.53 3.49 14.58
N GLY A 531 -23.65 2.80 15.74
CA GLY A 531 -23.59 3.38 17.08
C GLY A 531 -23.39 2.34 18.18
#